data_AF-A0A356V769-F1
#
_entry.id   AF-A0A356V769-F1
#
_cell.length_a   1.000
_cell.length_b   1.000
_cell.length_c   1.000
_cell.angle_alpha   90.00
_cell.angle_beta   90.00
_cell.angle_gamma   90.00
#
_symmetry.space_group_name_H-M   'P 1'
#
loop_
_entity.id
_entity.type
_entity.pdbx_description
1 polymer ?
#
loop_
_entity_poly.entity_id
_entity_poly.type
_entity_poly.pdbx_seq_one_letter_code
_entity_poly.pdbx_strand_id
1 'polypeptide(L)'
;TQGESEALTLQIKGRDVVLPQYNSGVARVGFYDLCGAALGAADYLAVAGAVRVLMLEEIPLLGRDNFNEAKRFVTLVDALYEAGVKLICSAAAQPELLYVEGDG
;
A
#
# COMPACT_ATOMS: atom_id res chain seq x y z
N THR A 1 -14.49 22.07 4.52
CA THR A 1 -13.11 21.94 5.00
C THR A 1 -12.27 21.47 3.82
N GLN A 2 -11.48 22.37 3.21
CA GLN A 2 -10.51 21.97 2.21
C GLN A 2 -9.31 21.41 2.97
N GLY A 3 -9.26 20.09 3.16
CA GLY A 3 -8.11 19.46 3.79
C GLY A 3 -6.95 19.51 2.82
N GLU A 4 -6.01 20.42 3.01
CA GLU A 4 -4.73 20.40 2.29
C GLU A 4 -3.99 19.10 2.63
N SER A 5 -3.47 18.41 1.62
CA SER A 5 -2.69 17.20 1.78
C SER A 5 -1.29 17.43 1.25
N GLU A 6 -0.28 16.99 1.98
CA GLU A 6 1.13 17.15 1.62
C GLU A 6 1.81 15.79 1.50
N ALA A 7 2.96 15.74 0.85
CA ALA A 7 3.73 14.51 0.77
C ALA A 7 4.39 14.19 2.12
N LEU A 8 4.21 12.96 2.62
CA LEU A 8 4.98 12.43 3.74
C LEU A 8 6.06 11.50 3.20
N THR A 9 7.33 11.77 3.52
CA THR A 9 8.45 10.88 3.17
C THR A 9 8.96 10.19 4.42
N LEU A 10 8.91 8.85 4.43
CA LEU A 10 9.46 8.02 5.49
C LEU A 10 10.85 7.53 5.07
N GLN A 11 11.83 7.71 5.96
CA GLN A 11 13.22 7.32 5.73
C GLN A 11 13.52 6.00 6.48
N ILE A 12 13.66 4.89 5.75
CA ILE A 12 13.89 3.55 6.32
C ILE A 12 15.18 2.98 5.76
N LYS A 13 16.22 2.86 6.59
CA LYS A 13 17.50 2.20 6.23
C LYS A 13 18.07 2.66 4.87
N GLY A 14 17.98 3.97 4.59
CA GLY A 14 18.47 4.56 3.34
C GLY A 14 17.53 4.44 2.14
N ARG A 15 16.26 4.06 2.35
CA ARG A 15 15.18 4.11 1.36
C ARG A 15 14.14 5.14 1.75
N ASP A 16 13.59 5.78 0.73
CA ASP A 16 12.50 6.75 0.86
C ASP A 16 11.19 6.07 0.47
N VAL A 17 10.22 6.08 1.38
CA VAL A 17 8.83 5.71 1.08
C VAL A 17 8.02 6.99 1.06
N VAL A 18 7.50 7.34 -0.11
CA VAL A 18 6.73 8.57 -0.31
C VAL A 18 5.24 8.26 -0.32
N LEU A 19 4.50 8.93 0.57
CA LEU A 19 3.05 8.98 0.57
C LEU A 19 2.65 10.36 0.03
N PRO A 20 2.31 10.47 -1.27
CA PRO A 20 2.23 11.75 -1.98
C PRO A 20 1.10 12.65 -1.47
N GLN A 21 0.03 12.06 -0.93
CA GLN A 21 -1.06 12.77 -0.30
C GLN A 21 -1.24 12.23 1.11
N TYR A 22 -0.84 13.02 2.10
CA TYR A 22 -0.96 12.70 3.50
C TYR A 22 -1.56 13.87 4.28
N ASN A 23 -2.50 13.57 5.17
CA ASN A 23 -3.02 14.51 6.16
C ASN A 23 -3.52 13.75 7.39
N SER A 24 -3.01 14.09 8.58
CA SER A 24 -3.54 13.65 9.87
C SER A 24 -3.76 12.12 9.97
N GLY A 25 -2.73 11.36 9.57
CA GLY A 25 -2.73 9.90 9.59
C GLY A 25 -3.54 9.25 8.47
N VAL A 26 -4.07 10.01 7.51
CA VAL A 26 -4.71 9.47 6.30
C VAL A 26 -3.76 9.67 5.14
N ALA A 27 -3.38 8.58 4.47
CA ALA A 27 -2.57 8.62 3.26
C ALA A 27 -3.37 8.15 2.05
N ARG A 28 -3.12 8.74 0.89
CA ARG A 28 -3.59 8.29 -0.43
C ARG A 28 -2.39 8.11 -1.36
N VAL A 29 -2.30 6.95 -1.99
CA VAL A 29 -1.14 6.51 -2.76
C VAL A 29 -1.55 5.47 -3.81
N GLY A 30 -0.86 5.45 -4.95
CA GLY A 30 -1.10 4.46 -5.98
C GLY A 30 -0.53 3.08 -5.60
N PHE A 31 -1.14 2.02 -6.13
CA PHE A 31 -0.67 0.65 -5.90
C PHE A 31 0.81 0.47 -6.25
N TYR A 32 1.22 0.96 -7.43
CA TYR A 32 2.59 0.78 -7.91
C TYR A 32 3.63 1.64 -7.17
N ASP A 33 3.22 2.73 -6.50
CA ASP A 33 4.12 3.53 -5.68
C ASP A 33 4.62 2.75 -4.44
N LEU A 34 3.78 1.86 -3.90
CA LEU A 34 4.13 0.99 -2.78
C LEU A 34 4.59 -0.38 -3.24
N CYS A 35 3.76 -1.08 -4.02
CA CYS A 35 3.97 -2.48 -4.37
C CYS A 35 4.87 -2.65 -5.61
N GLY A 36 4.99 -1.63 -6.47
CA GLY A 36 5.92 -1.62 -7.60
C GLY A 36 7.36 -1.29 -7.20
N ALA A 37 7.53 -0.50 -6.14
CA ALA A 37 8.84 -0.13 -5.61
C ALA A 37 9.55 -1.28 -4.88
N ALA A 38 10.89 -1.23 -4.80
CA ALA A 38 11.72 -2.23 -4.13
C ALA A 38 11.66 -2.11 -2.59
N LEU A 39 10.45 -2.20 -2.03
CA LEU A 39 10.15 -2.12 -0.61
C LEU A 39 10.03 -3.53 -0.01
N GLY A 40 10.44 -3.66 1.26
CA GLY A 40 10.32 -4.86 2.06
C GLY A 40 9.43 -4.66 3.29
N ALA A 41 9.30 -5.71 4.10
CA ALA A 41 8.41 -5.71 5.26
C ALA A 41 8.64 -4.55 6.24
N ALA A 42 9.90 -4.18 6.50
CA ALA A 42 10.23 -3.06 7.39
C ALA A 42 9.70 -1.70 6.88
N ASP A 43 9.62 -1.54 5.57
CA ASP A 43 9.12 -0.31 4.94
C ASP A 43 7.59 -0.25 5.09
N TYR A 44 6.89 -1.38 4.90
CA TYR A 44 5.43 -1.46 5.13
C TYR A 44 5.03 -1.31 6.60
N LEU A 45 5.84 -1.83 7.53
CA LEU A 45 5.64 -1.59 8.97
C LEU A 45 5.79 -0.09 9.31
N ALA A 46 6.73 0.61 8.67
CA ALA A 46 6.88 2.05 8.86
C ALA A 46 5.68 2.83 8.30
N VAL A 47 5.16 2.44 7.13
CA VAL A 47 3.91 3.00 6.58
C VAL A 47 2.76 2.77 7.55
N ALA A 48 2.56 1.52 8.00
CA ALA A 48 1.48 1.17 8.92
C ALA A 48 1.57 1.93 10.26
N GLY A 49 2.79 2.20 10.75
CA GLY A 49 3.00 3.04 11.94
C GLY A 49 2.75 4.53 11.74
N ALA A 50 2.77 5.03 10.49
CA ALA A 50 2.58 6.43 10.16
C ALA A 50 1.11 6.79 9.86
N VAL A 51 0.26 5.81 9.55
CA VAL A 51 -1.12 6.03 9.12
C VAL A 51 -2.14 5.30 10.00
N ARG A 52 -3.35 5.86 10.10
CA ARG A 52 -4.55 5.20 10.65
C ARG A 52 -5.51 4.73 9.55
N VAL A 53 -5.42 5.33 8.36
CA VAL A 53 -6.15 4.94 7.16
C VAL A 53 -5.22 5.03 5.96
N LEU A 54 -5.13 3.96 5.18
CA LEU A 54 -4.46 3.96 3.88
C LEU A 54 -5.51 3.87 2.77
N MET A 55 -5.51 4.83 1.86
CA MET A 55 -6.29 4.83 0.61
C MET A 55 -5.37 4.39 -0.52
N LEU A 56 -5.49 3.13 -0.95
CA LEU A 56 -4.65 2.54 -1.99
C LEU A 56 -5.41 2.52 -3.33
N GLU A 57 -4.84 3.13 -4.35
CA GLU A 57 -5.54 3.32 -5.63
C GLU A 57 -5.06 2.38 -6.73
N GLU A 58 -5.98 2.03 -7.62
CA GLU A 58 -5.69 1.37 -8.90
C GLU A 58 -4.97 0.03 -8.73
N ILE A 59 -5.42 -0.80 -7.79
CA ILE A 59 -4.91 -2.17 -7.66
C ILE A 59 -5.23 -2.92 -8.97
N PRO A 60 -4.22 -3.39 -9.72
CA PRO A 60 -4.45 -4.11 -10.97
C PRO A 60 -5.00 -5.51 -10.68
N LEU A 61 -5.41 -6.22 -11.74
CA LEU A 61 -5.53 -7.68 -11.64
C LEU A 61 -4.16 -8.26 -11.27
N LEU A 62 -4.14 -9.10 -10.25
CA LEU A 62 -2.92 -9.73 -9.76
C LEU A 62 -2.81 -11.13 -10.35
N GLY A 63 -1.66 -11.42 -10.94
CA GLY A 63 -1.35 -12.67 -11.63
C GLY A 63 0.14 -12.85 -11.86
N ARG A 64 0.50 -13.72 -12.80
CA ARG A 64 1.90 -14.10 -13.05
C ARG A 64 2.78 -12.92 -13.47
N ASP A 65 2.23 -11.98 -14.23
CA ASP A 65 2.99 -10.86 -14.81
C ASP A 65 3.38 -9.79 -13.77
N ASN A 66 2.69 -9.74 -12.63
CA ASN A 66 2.95 -8.80 -11.52
C ASN A 66 3.06 -9.54 -10.17
N PHE A 67 3.63 -10.74 -10.20
CA PHE A 67 3.72 -11.61 -9.04
C PHE A 67 4.52 -11.02 -7.87
N ASN A 68 5.56 -10.23 -8.16
CA ASN A 68 6.36 -9.57 -7.13
C ASN A 68 5.56 -8.48 -6.42
N GLU A 69 4.79 -7.70 -7.17
CA GLU A 69 3.87 -6.68 -6.68
C GLU A 69 2.76 -7.33 -5.86
N ALA A 70 2.21 -8.45 -6.31
CA ALA A 70 1.20 -9.20 -5.57
C ALA A 70 1.73 -9.70 -4.22
N LYS A 71 2.95 -10.27 -4.18
CA LYS A 71 3.60 -10.66 -2.90
C LYS A 71 3.82 -9.49 -1.95
N ARG A 72 4.25 -8.35 -2.49
CA ARG A 72 4.41 -7.12 -1.73
C ARG A 72 3.08 -6.60 -1.21
N PHE A 73 2.01 -6.70 -2.00
CA PHE A 73 0.67 -6.34 -1.57
C PHE A 73 0.19 -7.22 -0.41
N VAL A 74 0.43 -8.53 -0.45
CA VAL A 74 0.18 -9.43 0.70
C VAL A 74 0.93 -8.94 1.93
N THR A 75 2.22 -8.65 1.81
CA THR A 75 3.04 -8.16 2.93
C THR A 75 2.52 -6.81 3.48
N LEU A 76 2.07 -5.92 2.60
CA LEU A 76 1.45 -4.66 2.99
C LEU A 76 0.15 -4.90 3.76
N VAL A 77 -0.75 -5.75 3.25
CA VAL A 77 -2.02 -6.08 3.91
C VAL A 77 -1.79 -6.68 5.29
N ASP A 78 -0.82 -7.60 5.42
CA ASP A 78 -0.45 -8.20 6.70
C ASP A 78 0.01 -7.14 7.71
N ALA A 79 0.91 -6.24 7.29
CA ALA A 79 1.42 -5.16 8.14
C ALA A 79 0.30 -4.18 8.59
N LEU A 80 -0.61 -3.84 7.68
CA LEU A 80 -1.75 -2.98 8.00
C LEU A 80 -2.72 -3.66 8.97
N TYR A 81 -2.97 -4.97 8.78
CA TYR A 81 -3.84 -5.75 9.63
C TYR A 81 -3.29 -5.85 11.07
N GLU A 82 -2.00 -6.17 11.21
CA GLU A 82 -1.33 -6.25 12.52
C GLU A 82 -1.35 -4.91 13.25
N ALA A 83 -1.19 -3.80 12.53
CA ALA A 83 -1.23 -2.45 13.08
C ALA A 83 -2.66 -1.88 13.29
N GLY A 84 -3.71 -2.61 12.88
CA GLY A 84 -5.10 -2.14 12.97
C GLY A 84 -5.42 -0.94 12.05
N VAL A 85 -4.66 -0.77 10.96
CA VAL A 85 -4.85 0.30 9.99
C VAL A 85 -6.01 -0.04 9.07
N LYS A 86 -6.88 0.94 8.81
CA LYS A 86 -7.98 0.76 7.86
C LYS A 86 -7.47 0.91 6.43
N LEU A 87 -7.68 -0.12 5.61
CA LEU A 87 -7.44 -0.06 4.17
C LEU A 87 -8.74 0.29 3.45
N ILE A 88 -8.70 1.33 2.62
CA ILE A 88 -9.72 1.64 1.61
C ILE A 88 -9.02 1.54 0.27
N CYS A 89 -9.58 0.83 -0.71
CA CYS A 89 -8.93 0.70 -2.00
C CYS A 89 -9.87 0.69 -3.19
N SER A 90 -9.33 1.08 -4.35
CA SER A 90 -9.92 0.82 -5.66
C SER A 90 -9.13 -0.28 -6.35
N ALA A 91 -9.85 -1.18 -7.02
CA ALA A 91 -9.27 -2.37 -7.61
C ALA A 91 -9.95 -2.70 -8.94
N ALA A 92 -9.22 -3.34 -9.85
CA ALA A 92 -9.69 -3.73 -11.17
C ALA A 92 -10.79 -4.80 -11.14
N ALA A 93 -10.97 -5.50 -10.02
CA ALA A 93 -12.00 -6.50 -9.81
C ALA A 93 -12.43 -6.57 -8.33
N GLN A 94 -13.52 -7.28 -8.07
CA GLN A 94 -13.93 -7.63 -6.71
C GLN A 94 -12.87 -8.51 -6.01
N PRO A 95 -12.77 -8.51 -4.67
CA PRO A 95 -11.73 -9.22 -3.95
C PRO A 95 -11.56 -10.69 -4.35
N GLU A 96 -12.66 -11.41 -4.58
CA GLU A 96 -12.68 -12.84 -4.94
C GLU A 96 -12.09 -13.12 -6.32
N LEU A 97 -12.00 -12.09 -7.18
CA LEU A 97 -11.52 -12.17 -8.57
C LEU A 97 -10.24 -11.37 -8.79
N LEU A 98 -9.73 -10.69 -7.75
CA LEU A 98 -8.61 -9.77 -7.88
C LEU A 98 -7.26 -10.49 -8.05
N TYR A 99 -7.17 -11.71 -7.52
CA TYR A 99 -6.01 -12.59 -7.65
C TYR A 99 -6.40 -13.80 -8.50
N VAL A 100 -6.07 -13.76 -9.80
CA VAL A 100 -6.71 -14.63 -10.81
C VAL A 100 -6.13 -16.04 -10.84
N GLU A 101 -4.91 -16.25 -10.35
CA GLU A 101 -4.33 -17.59 -10.13
C GLU A 101 -2.94 -17.41 -9.54
N GLY A 102 -2.69 -18.04 -8.40
CA GLY A 102 -1.35 -18.18 -7.84
C GLY A 102 -1.41 -19.19 -6.71
N ASP A 103 -0.48 -20.14 -6.71
CA ASP A 103 -0.34 -21.10 -5.62
C ASP A 103 -0.12 -20.30 -4.32
N GLY A 104 -1.12 -20.34 -3.43
CA GLY A 104 -0.97 -19.92 -2.04
C GLY A 104 -0.04 -20.88 -1.30
#